data_AF-A0A6A4WEC5-F1
#
_entry.id   AF-A0A6A4WEC5-F1
#
_cell.length_a   1.000
_cell.length_b   1.000
_cell.length_c   1.000
_cell.angle_alpha   90.00
_cell.angle_beta   90.00
_cell.angle_gamma   90.00
#
_symmetry.space_group_name_H-M   'P 1'
#
loop_
_entity.id
_entity.type
_entity.pdbx_description
1 polymer ?
#
loop_
_entity_poly.entity_id
_entity_poly.type
_entity_poly.pdbx_seq_one_letter_code
_entity_poly.pdbx_strand_id
1 'polypeptide(L)'
;MTYDRRTRYMPGKEKDTAFLFTIDSGMDVLNSGHPRDAKTLRRGYSGTPGQEDGVASPQWTAPALSKLVEEVERLRFDSAGHLPFQKGLVVTVKVERGLLADVQQRFGPDC
;
A
#
# COMPACT_ATOMS: atom_id res chain seq x y z
N MET A 1 -1.15 27.42 -6.40
CA MET A 1 0.02 26.78 -5.76
C MET A 1 -0.49 25.59 -4.95
N THR A 2 -0.47 24.39 -5.55
CA THR A 2 -0.95 23.17 -4.92
C THR A 2 0.05 22.77 -3.82
N TYR A 3 -0.40 22.82 -2.57
CA TYR A 3 0.39 22.52 -1.39
C TYR A 3 0.58 21.00 -1.27
N ASP A 4 1.78 20.48 -1.55
CA ASP A 4 2.10 19.09 -1.25
C ASP A 4 2.47 18.96 0.23
N ARG A 5 1.60 18.31 1.02
CA ARG A 5 1.86 18.07 2.46
C ARG A 5 3.11 17.24 2.71
N ARG A 6 3.60 16.51 1.71
CA ARG A 6 4.74 15.59 1.81
C ARG A 6 6.05 16.32 2.12
N THR A 7 6.33 17.44 1.46
CA THR A 7 7.64 18.10 1.56
C THR A 7 7.74 19.14 2.68
N ARG A 8 6.62 19.50 3.31
CA ARG A 8 6.57 20.55 4.34
C ARG A 8 7.55 20.33 5.49
N TYR A 9 7.77 19.08 5.89
CA TYR A 9 8.55 18.74 7.08
C TYR A 9 9.94 18.18 6.76
N MET A 10 10.25 17.91 5.48
CA MET A 10 11.53 17.33 5.04
C MET A 10 11.99 17.93 3.68
N PRO A 11 12.29 19.24 3.63
CA PRO A 11 12.73 19.90 2.38
C PRO A 11 14.04 19.27 1.86
N GLY A 12 14.10 18.97 0.56
CA GLY A 12 15.26 18.33 -0.08
C GLY A 12 15.34 16.81 0.10
N LYS A 13 14.31 16.19 0.71
CA LYS A 13 14.19 14.73 0.91
C LYS A 13 12.92 14.17 0.28
N GLU A 14 12.57 14.66 -0.89
CA GLU A 14 11.33 14.31 -1.60
C GLU A 14 11.24 12.80 -1.87
N LYS A 15 12.37 12.18 -2.22
CA LYS A 15 12.45 10.73 -2.46
C LYS A 15 12.22 9.90 -1.20
N ASP A 16 12.92 10.22 -0.12
CA ASP A 16 12.78 9.52 1.16
C ASP A 16 11.35 9.64 1.69
N THR A 17 10.79 10.85 1.55
CA THR A 17 9.41 11.13 1.93
C THR A 17 8.44 10.27 1.10
N ALA A 18 8.59 10.25 -0.22
CA ALA A 18 7.73 9.45 -1.10
C ALA A 18 7.83 7.95 -0.79
N PHE A 19 9.04 7.46 -0.48
CA PHE A 19 9.25 6.09 -0.03
C PHE A 19 8.49 5.80 1.28
N LEU A 20 8.67 6.64 2.32
CA LEU A 20 7.99 6.47 3.60
C LEU A 20 6.46 6.48 3.47
N PHE A 21 5.90 7.37 2.66
CA PHE A 21 4.46 7.39 2.40
C PHE A 21 3.97 6.14 1.66
N THR A 22 4.80 5.57 0.77
CA THR A 22 4.48 4.32 0.08
C THR A 22 4.42 3.15 1.07
N ILE A 23 5.40 3.07 1.98
CA ILE A 23 5.40 2.05 3.03
C ILE A 23 4.21 2.24 3.99
N ASP A 24 3.95 3.45 4.50
CA ASP A 24 2.82 3.73 5.41
C ASP A 24 1.48 3.35 4.77
N SER A 25 1.26 3.75 3.51
CA SER A 25 0.01 3.48 2.80
C SER A 25 -0.20 1.98 2.57
N GLY A 26 0.83 1.26 2.14
CA GLY A 26 0.73 -0.19 1.95
C GLY A 26 0.49 -0.93 3.26
N MET A 27 1.19 -0.54 4.33
CA MET A 27 0.99 -1.13 5.66
C MET A 27 -0.37 -0.78 6.27
N ASP A 28 -0.94 0.39 5.98
CA ASP A 28 -2.29 0.74 6.40
C ASP A 28 -3.34 -0.20 5.80
N VAL A 29 -3.18 -0.60 4.54
CA VAL A 29 -4.08 -1.59 3.91
C VAL A 29 -3.92 -2.96 4.57
N LEU A 30 -2.68 -3.42 4.75
CA LEU A 30 -2.38 -4.72 5.37
C LEU A 30 -2.76 -4.78 6.85
N ASN A 31 -2.85 -3.63 7.52
CA ASN A 31 -3.27 -3.51 8.92
C ASN A 31 -4.67 -2.86 9.04
N SER A 32 -5.52 -3.15 8.06
CA SER A 32 -6.92 -2.74 8.07
C SER A 32 -7.72 -3.61 9.03
N GLY A 33 -8.49 -2.98 9.92
CA GLY A 33 -9.13 -3.72 11.01
C GLY A 33 -10.34 -3.05 11.64
N HIS A 34 -10.66 -1.81 11.26
CA HIS A 34 -11.82 -1.12 11.80
C HIS A 34 -12.52 -0.25 10.75
N PRO A 35 -13.83 -0.44 10.47
CA PRO A 35 -14.55 0.27 9.41
C PRO A 35 -14.64 1.79 9.63
N ARG A 36 -14.40 2.27 10.85
CA ARG A 36 -14.35 3.71 11.19
C ARG A 36 -12.95 4.21 11.54
N ASP A 37 -11.91 3.54 11.06
CA ASP A 37 -10.54 4.02 11.30
C ASP A 37 -10.36 5.46 10.76
N ALA A 38 -9.55 6.26 11.47
CA ALA A 38 -9.26 7.63 11.07
C ALA A 38 -8.53 7.67 9.72
N LYS A 39 -7.69 6.67 9.44
CA LYS A 39 -7.05 6.48 8.14
C LYS A 39 -7.96 5.63 7.25
N THR A 40 -8.38 6.19 6.12
CA THR A 40 -9.36 5.51 5.26
C THR A 40 -8.83 4.20 4.64
N LEU A 41 -7.50 4.02 4.42
CA LEU A 41 -6.92 2.75 3.94
C LEU A 41 -7.02 1.61 4.97
N ARG A 42 -7.19 1.95 6.25
CA ARG A 42 -7.33 0.97 7.35
C ARG A 42 -8.78 0.52 7.58
N ARG A 43 -9.73 1.01 6.78
CA ARG A 43 -11.17 0.72 6.89
C ARG A 43 -11.57 -0.56 6.18
N GLY A 44 -10.89 -1.65 6.53
CA GLY A 44 -11.02 -2.93 5.84
C GLY A 44 -10.37 -2.93 4.45
N TYR A 45 -10.10 -4.14 3.96
CA TYR A 45 -9.55 -4.37 2.62
C TYR A 45 -10.64 -4.92 1.71
N SER A 46 -10.94 -4.20 0.64
CA SER A 46 -12.03 -4.54 -0.30
C SER A 46 -11.60 -4.40 -1.77
N GLY A 47 -10.29 -4.33 -2.02
CA GLY A 47 -9.75 -4.27 -3.38
C GLY A 47 -10.07 -2.97 -4.12
N THR A 48 -10.38 -1.90 -3.38
CA THR A 48 -10.73 -0.61 -4.00
C THR A 48 -9.58 -0.06 -4.85
N PRO A 49 -9.88 0.81 -5.83
CA PRO A 49 -8.86 1.50 -6.63
C PRO A 49 -7.69 2.06 -5.82
N GLY A 50 -7.94 2.68 -4.66
CA GLY A 50 -6.86 3.24 -3.82
C GLY A 50 -5.97 2.19 -3.14
N GLN A 51 -6.47 0.98 -2.92
CA GLN A 51 -5.75 -0.12 -2.28
C GLN A 51 -4.91 -0.92 -3.30
N GLU A 52 -5.45 -1.13 -4.51
CA GLU A 52 -4.92 -2.08 -5.49
C GLU A 52 -4.11 -1.46 -6.62
N ASP A 53 -4.79 -0.98 -7.67
CA ASP A 53 -4.22 -0.60 -8.97
C ASP A 53 -4.90 0.64 -9.58
N GLY A 54 -5.66 1.37 -8.78
CA GLY A 54 -6.53 2.44 -9.25
C GLY A 54 -5.93 3.84 -9.22
N VAL A 55 -6.56 4.71 -10.01
CA VAL A 55 -6.22 6.12 -10.17
C VAL A 55 -6.09 6.81 -8.81
N ALA A 56 -5.00 7.54 -8.62
CA ALA A 56 -4.81 8.46 -7.51
C ALA A 56 -6.06 9.33 -7.34
N SER A 57 -6.85 9.06 -6.30
CA SER A 57 -7.92 9.96 -5.88
C SER A 57 -7.28 11.26 -5.38
N PRO A 58 -7.97 12.42 -5.38
CA PRO A 58 -7.51 13.58 -4.63
C PRO A 58 -7.18 13.27 -3.16
N GLN A 59 -7.74 12.16 -2.65
CA GLN A 59 -7.51 11.61 -1.31
C GLN A 59 -6.38 10.57 -1.23
N TRP A 60 -5.96 9.96 -2.36
CA TRP A 60 -5.02 8.84 -2.42
C TRP A 60 -3.92 9.08 -3.44
N THR A 61 -2.67 8.96 -3.03
CA THR A 61 -1.54 9.39 -3.85
C THR A 61 -1.05 8.35 -4.85
N ALA A 62 -1.36 7.06 -4.66
CA ALA A 62 -1.05 5.96 -5.58
C ALA A 62 -1.75 4.66 -5.15
N PRO A 63 -1.85 3.64 -6.03
CA PRO A 63 -2.27 2.28 -5.66
C PRO A 63 -1.35 1.67 -4.58
N ALA A 64 -1.85 1.56 -3.35
CA ALA A 64 -1.03 1.34 -2.16
C ALA A 64 -0.26 0.01 -2.17
N LEU A 65 -0.94 -1.11 -2.43
CA LEU A 65 -0.31 -2.44 -2.39
C LEU A 65 0.63 -2.68 -3.58
N SER A 66 0.25 -2.25 -4.79
CA SER A 66 1.13 -2.38 -5.97
C SER A 66 2.40 -1.54 -5.83
N LYS A 67 2.30 -0.31 -5.28
CA LYS A 67 3.48 0.51 -5.01
C LYS A 67 4.36 -0.05 -3.90
N LEU A 68 3.75 -0.61 -2.84
CA LEU A 68 4.49 -1.29 -1.78
C LEU A 68 5.32 -2.45 -2.37
N VAL A 69 4.72 -3.30 -3.21
CA VAL A 69 5.42 -4.40 -3.87
C VAL A 69 6.54 -3.89 -4.78
N GLU A 70 6.27 -2.89 -5.62
CA GLU A 70 7.27 -2.29 -6.52
C GLU A 70 8.49 -1.76 -5.76
N GLU A 71 8.28 -1.03 -4.65
CA GLU A 71 9.37 -0.51 -3.83
C GLU A 71 10.13 -1.62 -3.12
N VAL A 72 9.42 -2.59 -2.54
CA VAL A 72 10.04 -3.69 -1.79
C VAL A 72 10.84 -4.61 -2.70
N GLU A 73 10.40 -4.85 -3.93
CA GLU A 73 11.18 -5.61 -4.93
C GLU A 73 12.42 -4.85 -5.43
N ARG A 74 12.39 -3.52 -5.39
CA ARG A 74 13.52 -2.65 -5.77
C ARG A 74 14.54 -2.45 -4.66
N LEU A 75 14.19 -2.68 -3.40
CA LEU A 75 15.14 -2.57 -2.30
C LEU A 75 16.36 -3.47 -2.55
N ARG A 76 17.55 -2.87 -2.39
CA ARG A 76 18.84 -3.56 -2.48
C ARG A 76 19.57 -3.33 -1.16
N PHE A 77 20.09 -4.41 -0.59
CA PHE A 77 20.88 -4.38 0.63
C PHE A 77 22.26 -4.94 0.28
N ASP A 78 23.22 -4.03 0.13
CA ASP A 78 24.58 -4.35 -0.32
C ASP A 78 24.59 -5.23 -1.58
N SER A 79 25.30 -6.36 -1.53
CA SER A 79 25.38 -7.35 -2.61
C SER A 79 24.20 -8.33 -2.62
N ALA A 80 23.33 -8.31 -1.61
CA ALA A 80 22.17 -9.19 -1.55
C ALA A 80 21.05 -8.64 -2.43
N GLY A 81 20.70 -9.39 -3.48
CA GLY A 81 19.62 -9.03 -4.40
C GLY A 81 18.23 -9.09 -3.77
N HIS A 82 18.00 -10.02 -2.83
CA HIS A 82 16.70 -10.21 -2.19
C HIS A 82 16.81 -10.84 -0.80
N LEU A 83 16.27 -10.18 0.22
CA LEU A 83 16.19 -10.64 1.59
C LEU A 83 14.85 -11.35 1.87
N PRO A 84 14.80 -12.28 2.84
CA PRO A 84 13.59 -13.05 3.14
C PRO A 84 12.35 -12.19 3.43
N PHE A 85 12.50 -11.03 4.05
CA PHE A 85 11.38 -10.13 4.34
C PHE A 85 10.72 -9.59 3.07
N GLN A 86 11.50 -9.34 1.99
CA GLN A 86 10.96 -8.85 0.73
C GLN A 86 10.04 -9.91 0.12
N LYS A 87 10.50 -11.17 0.10
CA LYS A 87 9.65 -12.31 -0.29
C LYS A 87 8.42 -12.43 0.59
N GLY A 88 8.57 -12.32 1.92
CA GLY A 88 7.46 -12.41 2.86
C GLY A 88 6.36 -11.40 2.54
N LEU A 89 6.73 -10.13 2.36
CA LEU A 89 5.79 -9.06 2.05
C LEU A 89 5.10 -9.24 0.69
N VAL A 90 5.86 -9.61 -0.35
CA VAL A 90 5.31 -9.87 -1.69
C VAL A 90 4.31 -11.03 -1.65
N VAL A 91 4.62 -12.09 -0.90
CA VAL A 91 3.71 -13.23 -0.71
C VAL A 91 2.47 -12.81 0.08
N THR A 92 2.60 -12.03 1.15
CA THR A 92 1.45 -11.51 1.91
C THR A 92 0.49 -10.75 1.01
N VAL A 93 0.98 -9.80 0.21
CA VAL A 93 0.11 -9.04 -0.72
C VAL A 93 -0.60 -9.96 -1.71
N LYS A 94 0.10 -10.97 -2.25
CA LYS A 94 -0.53 -11.95 -3.17
C LYS A 94 -1.59 -12.80 -2.48
N VAL A 95 -1.35 -13.22 -1.24
CA VAL A 95 -2.29 -14.04 -0.45
C VAL A 95 -3.54 -13.23 -0.10
N GLU A 96 -3.40 -11.99 0.35
CA GLU A 96 -4.55 -11.12 0.67
C GLU A 96 -5.44 -10.89 -0.57
N ARG A 97 -4.83 -10.60 -1.73
CA ARG A 97 -5.55 -10.45 -3.00
C ARG A 97 -6.34 -11.70 -3.38
N GLY A 98 -5.68 -12.87 -3.28
CA GLY A 98 -6.31 -14.15 -3.58
C GLY A 98 -7.45 -14.47 -2.62
N LEU A 99 -7.23 -14.25 -1.31
CA LEU A 99 -8.24 -14.47 -0.28
C LEU A 99 -9.46 -13.56 -0.47
N LEU A 100 -9.26 -12.27 -0.79
CA LEU A 100 -10.35 -11.36 -1.09
C LEU A 100 -11.15 -11.84 -2.30
N ALA A 101 -10.47 -12.26 -3.38
CA ALA A 101 -11.14 -12.79 -4.57
C ALA A 101 -11.96 -14.05 -4.23
N ASP A 102 -11.41 -14.97 -3.43
CA ASP A 102 -12.09 -16.18 -2.97
C ASP A 102 -13.33 -15.86 -2.11
N VAL A 103 -13.20 -14.88 -1.20
CA VAL A 103 -14.31 -14.39 -0.36
C VAL A 103 -15.41 -13.77 -1.21
N GLN A 104 -15.05 -12.87 -2.13
CA GLN A 104 -16.02 -12.20 -3.01
C GLN A 104 -16.70 -13.18 -3.96
N GLN A 105 -15.99 -14.17 -4.47
CA GLN A 105 -16.56 -15.24 -5.29
C GLN A 105 -17.60 -16.06 -4.51
N ARG A 106 -17.35 -16.32 -3.21
CA ARG A 106 -18.19 -17.18 -2.39
C ARG A 106 -19.37 -16.48 -1.74
N PHE A 107 -19.21 -15.22 -1.36
CA PHE A 107 -20.16 -14.49 -0.53
C PHE A 107 -20.73 -13.22 -1.20
N GLY A 108 -20.16 -12.80 -2.33
CA GLY A 108 -20.59 -11.63 -3.09
C GLY A 108 -19.63 -10.43 -2.97
N PRO A 109 -19.79 -9.41 -3.84
CA PRO A 109 -18.82 -8.32 -3.98
C PRO A 109 -18.77 -7.34 -2.79
N ASP A 110 -19.79 -7.35 -1.93
CA ASP A 110 -19.88 -6.47 -0.74
C ASP A 110 -19.23 -7.08 0.51
N CYS A 111 -18.56 -8.24 0.37
CA CYS A 111 -17.86 -8.94 1.44
C CYS A 111 -16.40 -8.52 1.56
#